data_AF-A0A1I6RTN2-F1
#
_entry.id   AF-A0A1I6RTN2-F1
#
_cell.length_a   1.000
_cell.length_b   1.000
_cell.length_c   1.000
_cell.angle_alpha   90.00
_cell.angle_beta   90.00
_cell.angle_gamma   90.00
#
_symmetry.space_group_name_H-M   'P 1'
#
loop_
_entity.id
_entity.type
_entity.pdbx_description
1 polymer ?
#
loop_
_entity_poly.entity_id
_entity_poly.type
_entity_poly.pdbx_seq_one_letter_code
_entity_poly.pdbx_strand_id
1 'polypeptide(L)'
;MDLLKRLLSAILSSSIIAVALGIFSFILGGQYDFSPMLFSIITLFYTIPIFTFIGIPFSLLVDWATKKILNKCHSSQKTYLIQLLMYSMFGVILLGILFSFDFIESGLIWYSPYGIIPAIVYFHILLLLKRNRNNSGIEGS
;
A
#
# COMPACT_ATOMS: atom_id res chain seq x y z
N MET A 1 -17.57 -3.10 1.25
CA MET A 1 -16.59 -2.80 0.19
C MET A 1 -16.22 -4.12 -0.42
N ASP A 2 -16.34 -4.22 -1.74
CA ASP A 2 -16.27 -5.53 -2.41
C ASP A 2 -14.82 -6.03 -2.35
N LEU A 3 -14.61 -7.26 -1.87
CA LEU A 3 -13.29 -7.89 -1.73
C LEU A 3 -12.50 -7.82 -3.04
N LEU A 4 -13.19 -7.90 -4.17
CA LEU A 4 -12.63 -7.77 -5.52
C LEU A 4 -11.83 -6.47 -5.71
N LYS A 5 -12.30 -5.33 -5.19
CA LYS A 5 -11.59 -4.05 -5.32
C LYS A 5 -10.32 -4.00 -4.49
N ARG A 6 -10.35 -4.63 -3.31
CA ARG A 6 -9.17 -4.74 -2.45
C ARG A 6 -8.11 -5.63 -3.08
N LEU A 7 -8.53 -6.72 -3.74
CA LEU A 7 -7.67 -7.61 -4.50
C LEU A 7 -7.07 -6.89 -5.72
N LEU A 8 -7.90 -6.19 -6.50
CA LEU A 8 -7.42 -5.37 -7.63
C LEU A 8 -6.41 -4.32 -7.16
N SER A 9 -6.70 -3.63 -6.05
CA SER A 9 -5.75 -2.69 -5.45
C SER A 9 -4.45 -3.38 -5.07
N ALA A 10 -4.50 -4.57 -4.48
CA ALA A 10 -3.30 -5.32 -4.12
C ALA A 10 -2.43 -5.63 -5.35
N ILE A 11 -3.04 -6.13 -6.44
CA ILE A 11 -2.35 -6.49 -7.68
C ILE A 11 -1.77 -5.24 -8.39
N LEU A 12 -2.53 -4.15 -8.44
CA LEU A 12 -2.09 -2.90 -9.04
C LEU A 12 -0.94 -2.28 -8.24
N SER A 13 -1.06 -2.24 -6.91
CA SER A 13 -0.02 -1.70 -6.04
C SER A 13 1.25 -2.54 -6.08
N SER A 14 1.14 -3.87 -6.04
CA SER A 14 2.30 -4.76 -6.16
C SER A 14 3.01 -4.55 -7.50
N SER A 15 2.25 -4.41 -8.60
CA SER A 15 2.82 -4.18 -9.93
C SER A 15 3.59 -2.85 -10.00
N ILE A 16 2.99 -1.75 -9.50
CA ILE A 16 3.64 -0.44 -9.48
C ILE A 16 4.91 -0.46 -8.65
N ILE A 17 4.86 -1.04 -7.45
CA ILE A 17 6.01 -1.11 -6.54
C ILE A 17 7.11 -2.00 -7.11
N ALA A 18 6.76 -3.14 -7.70
CA ALA A 18 7.72 -4.05 -8.32
C ALA A 18 8.49 -3.39 -9.46
N VAL A 19 7.78 -2.70 -10.37
CA VAL A 19 8.40 -1.96 -11.48
C VAL A 19 9.25 -0.80 -10.95
N ALA A 20 8.75 -0.04 -9.97
CA ALA A 20 9.49 1.07 -9.38
C ALA A 20 10.81 0.61 -8.75
N LEU A 21 10.79 -0.49 -7.99
CA LEU A 21 11.99 -1.07 -7.39
C LEU A 21 12.95 -1.65 -8.43
N GLY A 22 12.45 -2.27 -9.49
CA GLY A 22 13.28 -2.73 -10.61
C GLY A 22 14.02 -1.61 -11.32
N ILE A 23 13.32 -0.51 -11.62
CA ILE A 23 13.94 0.70 -12.21
C ILE A 23 14.96 1.32 -11.24
N PHE A 24 14.61 1.41 -9.96
CA PHE A 24 15.51 1.97 -8.93
C PHE A 24 16.80 1.15 -8.79
N SER A 25 16.68 -0.18 -8.78
CA SER A 25 17.83 -1.09 -8.77
C SER A 25 18.71 -0.93 -10.01
N PHE A 26 18.12 -0.65 -11.19
CA PHE A 26 18.89 -0.39 -12.40
C PHE A 26 19.68 0.92 -12.34
N ILE A 27 19.03 2.01 -11.92
CA ILE A 27 19.63 3.35 -11.89
C ILE A 27 20.79 3.41 -10.89
N LEU A 28 20.65 2.78 -9.73
CA LEU A 28 21.69 2.80 -8.69
C LEU A 28 22.85 1.82 -8.94
N GLY A 29 22.92 1.20 -10.12
CA GLY A 29 23.96 0.22 -10.43
C GLY A 29 23.86 -0.99 -9.50
N GLY A 30 22.64 -1.51 -9.34
CA GLY A 30 22.30 -2.52 -8.35
C GLY A 30 23.29 -3.67 -8.29
N GLN A 31 23.61 -4.10 -7.07
CA GLN A 31 24.59 -5.16 -6.79
C GLN A 31 24.15 -6.56 -7.24
N TYR A 32 22.96 -6.68 -7.85
CA TYR A 32 22.41 -7.95 -8.29
C TYR A 32 22.65 -8.12 -9.79
N ASP A 33 23.17 -9.28 -10.19
CA ASP A 33 23.41 -9.65 -11.61
C ASP A 33 22.12 -9.86 -12.43
N PHE A 34 20.97 -9.48 -11.88
CA PHE A 34 19.67 -9.67 -12.53
C PHE A 34 19.31 -8.49 -13.44
N SER A 35 18.66 -8.79 -14.56
CA SER A 35 18.05 -7.75 -15.37
C SER A 35 16.92 -7.05 -14.59
N PRO A 36 16.65 -5.76 -14.85
CA PRO A 36 15.61 -5.00 -14.14
C PRO A 36 14.22 -5.63 -14.26
N MET A 37 13.95 -6.27 -15.41
CA MET A 37 12.72 -7.00 -15.66
C MET A 37 12.60 -8.23 -14.76
N LEU A 38 13.66 -9.05 -14.66
CA LEU A 38 13.65 -10.23 -13.81
C LEU A 38 13.51 -9.86 -12.33
N PHE A 39 14.22 -8.82 -11.89
CA PHE A 39 14.09 -8.29 -10.52
C PHE A 39 12.65 -7.82 -10.21
N SER A 40 12.01 -7.14 -11.15
CA SER A 40 10.61 -6.72 -11.01
C SER A 40 9.67 -7.92 -10.86
N ILE A 41 9.85 -8.97 -11.68
CA ILE A 41 9.04 -10.19 -11.59
C ILE A 41 9.19 -10.86 -10.22
N ILE A 42 10.43 -11.02 -9.75
CA ILE A 42 10.70 -11.61 -8.42
C ILE A 42 10.03 -10.76 -7.33
N THR A 43 10.22 -9.44 -7.38
CA THR A 43 9.60 -8.51 -6.42
C THR A 43 8.08 -8.61 -6.43
N LEU A 44 7.47 -8.81 -7.61
CA LEU A 44 6.03 -8.98 -7.77
C LEU A 44 5.53 -10.25 -7.06
N PHE A 45 6.25 -11.37 -7.17
CA PHE A 45 5.93 -12.61 -6.44
C PHE A 45 5.98 -12.44 -4.90
N TYR A 46 6.87 -11.59 -4.39
CA TYR A 46 6.93 -11.28 -2.95
C TYR A 46 5.88 -10.27 -2.50
N THR A 47 5.62 -9.24 -3.31
CA THR A 47 4.74 -8.13 -2.90
C THR A 47 3.26 -8.48 -3.01
N ILE A 48 2.83 -9.28 -3.99
CA ILE A 48 1.43 -9.73 -4.11
C ILE A 48 0.89 -10.37 -2.83
N PRO A 49 1.54 -11.40 -2.24
CA PRO A 49 1.04 -12.02 -1.03
C PRO A 49 1.04 -11.05 0.15
N ILE A 50 2.04 -10.15 0.26
CA ILE A 50 2.07 -9.12 1.31
C ILE A 50 0.85 -8.20 1.19
N PHE A 51 0.59 -7.62 0.03
CA PHE A 51 -0.57 -6.75 -0.17
C PHE A 51 -1.91 -7.50 -0.01
N THR A 52 -1.96 -8.77 -0.36
CA THR A 52 -3.18 -9.59 -0.28
C THR A 52 -3.48 -10.01 1.16
N PHE A 53 -2.53 -10.66 1.83
CA PHE A 53 -2.73 -11.20 3.17
C PHE A 53 -2.67 -10.14 4.27
N ILE A 54 -1.93 -9.06 4.06
CA ILE A 54 -1.75 -8.02 5.08
C ILE A 54 -2.51 -6.76 4.70
N GLY A 55 -2.41 -6.31 3.45
CA GLY A 55 -3.08 -5.10 2.97
C GLY A 55 -4.61 -5.20 2.98
N ILE A 56 -5.20 -6.35 2.64
CA ILE A 56 -6.66 -6.52 2.64
C ILE A 56 -7.25 -6.48 4.06
N PRO A 57 -6.77 -7.27 5.04
CA PRO A 57 -7.29 -7.18 6.41
C PRO A 57 -7.06 -5.81 7.03
N PHE A 58 -5.89 -5.21 6.81
CA PHE A 58 -5.59 -3.89 7.34
C PHE A 58 -6.52 -2.82 6.77
N SER A 59 -6.77 -2.86 5.46
CA SER A 59 -7.66 -1.89 4.83
C SER A 59 -9.12 -2.05 5.29
N LEU A 60 -9.55 -3.24 5.70
CA LEU A 60 -10.83 -3.46 6.39
C LEU A 60 -10.84 -2.85 7.79
N LEU A 61 -9.75 -3.01 8.53
CA LEU A 61 -9.56 -2.45 9.87
C LEU A 61 -9.57 -0.92 9.84
N VAL A 62 -8.90 -0.29 8.87
CA VAL A 62 -8.94 1.18 8.66
C VAL A 62 -10.36 1.65 8.38
N ASP A 63 -11.09 0.99 7.49
CA ASP A 63 -12.48 1.35 7.19
C ASP A 63 -13.39 1.21 8.41
N TRP A 64 -13.20 0.15 9.20
CA TRP A 64 -13.95 -0.07 10.44
C TRP A 64 -13.63 1.00 11.49
N ALA A 65 -12.35 1.27 11.74
CA ALA A 65 -11.90 2.30 12.68
C ALA A 65 -12.40 3.68 12.24
N THR A 66 -12.29 3.99 10.95
CA THR A 66 -12.77 5.26 10.38
C THR A 66 -14.28 5.39 10.57
N LYS A 67 -15.09 4.37 10.26
CA LYS A 67 -16.54 4.44 10.48
C LYS A 67 -16.89 4.62 11.95
N LYS A 68 -16.19 3.92 12.86
CA LYS A 68 -16.47 3.98 14.29
C LYS A 68 -16.07 5.32 14.92
N ILE A 69 -14.94 5.88 14.51
CA ILE A 69 -14.38 7.12 15.08
C ILE A 69 -14.98 8.36 14.39
N LEU A 70 -15.17 8.31 13.06
CA LEU A 70 -15.63 9.45 12.26
C LEU A 70 -17.13 9.45 11.93
N ASN A 71 -17.95 8.54 12.49
CA ASN A 71 -19.41 8.70 12.40
C ASN A 71 -19.90 10.08 12.91
N LYS A 72 -19.09 10.81 13.69
CA LYS A 72 -19.35 12.21 14.11
C LYS A 72 -18.69 13.29 13.24
N CYS A 73 -17.76 12.95 12.35
CA CYS A 73 -17.00 13.92 11.56
C CYS A 73 -17.56 13.99 10.12
N HIS A 74 -18.29 15.06 9.81
CA HIS A 74 -18.88 15.29 8.48
C HIS A 74 -17.88 15.71 7.38
N SER A 75 -16.60 15.92 7.70
CA SER A 75 -15.63 16.47 6.75
C SER A 75 -14.86 15.36 6.01
N SER A 76 -15.07 15.28 4.69
CA SER A 76 -14.39 14.34 3.78
C SER A 76 -12.85 14.48 3.83
N GLN A 77 -12.33 15.70 4.00
CA GLN A 77 -10.88 15.96 4.08
C GLN A 77 -10.26 15.38 5.35
N LYS A 78 -10.95 15.49 6.50
CA LYS A 78 -10.47 14.92 7.76
C LYS A 78 -10.42 13.40 7.70
N THR A 79 -11.43 12.78 7.09
CA THR A 79 -11.46 11.33 6.85
C THR A 79 -10.28 10.89 5.99
N TYR A 80 -10.02 11.59 4.90
CA TYR A 80 -8.89 11.30 4.02
C TYR A 80 -7.55 11.38 4.78
N LEU A 81 -7.33 12.45 5.54
CA LEU A 81 -6.07 12.68 6.26
C LEU A 81 -5.84 11.63 7.34
N ILE A 82 -6.88 11.23 8.08
CA ILE A 82 -6.79 10.17 9.10
C ILE A 82 -6.49 8.82 8.45
N GLN A 83 -7.16 8.47 7.35
CA GLN A 83 -6.86 7.23 6.63
C GLN A 83 -5.42 7.23 6.12
N LEU A 84 -4.95 8.32 5.50
CA LEU A 84 -3.57 8.46 5.04
C LEU A 84 -2.55 8.24 6.18
N LEU A 85 -2.82 8.82 7.35
CA LEU A 85 -1.97 8.65 8.54
C LEU A 85 -1.96 7.20 9.02
N MET A 86 -3.12 6.55 9.08
CA MET A 86 -3.23 5.14 9.47
C MET A 86 -2.46 4.22 8.50
N TYR A 87 -2.59 4.43 7.19
CA TYR A 87 -1.83 3.65 6.20
C TYR A 87 -0.33 3.90 6.32
N SER A 88 0.10 5.15 6.52
CA SER A 88 1.51 5.48 6.68
C SER A 88 2.12 4.82 7.92
N MET A 89 1.44 4.92 9.08
CA MET A 89 1.87 4.29 10.32
C MET A 89 1.95 2.77 10.17
N PHE A 90 0.94 2.16 9.55
CA PHE A 90 0.94 0.71 9.36
C PHE A 90 2.03 0.24 8.41
N GLY A 91 2.34 1.01 7.36
CA GLY A 91 3.49 0.74 6.49
C GLY A 91 4.79 0.65 7.27
N VAL A 92 5.04 1.59 8.19
CA VAL A 92 6.22 1.58 9.07
C VAL A 92 6.19 0.39 10.03
N ILE A 93 5.04 0.10 10.65
CA ILE A 93 4.89 -1.03 11.59
C ILE A 93 5.15 -2.35 10.87
N LEU A 94 4.58 -2.52 9.67
CA LEU A 94 4.76 -3.74 8.87
C LEU A 94 6.22 -3.93 8.46
N LEU A 95 6.89 -2.86 8.04
CA LEU A 95 8.31 -2.88 7.77
C LEU A 95 9.09 -3.29 9.03
N GLY A 96 8.77 -2.68 10.17
CA GLY A 96 9.35 -3.04 11.46
C GLY A 96 9.19 -4.52 11.76
N ILE A 97 8.01 -5.11 11.56
CA ILE A 97 7.75 -6.54 11.80
C ILE A 97 8.53 -7.43 10.82
N LEU A 98 8.51 -7.12 9.52
CA LEU A 98 9.18 -7.91 8.48
C LEU A 98 10.70 -7.95 8.69
N PHE A 99 11.26 -6.85 9.18
CA PHE A 99 12.70 -6.73 9.40
C PHE A 99 13.09 -6.77 10.89
N SER A 100 12.19 -7.15 11.80
CA SER A 100 12.45 -7.22 13.25
C SER A 100 13.60 -8.15 13.63
N PHE A 101 13.98 -9.07 12.75
CA PHE A 101 15.12 -9.97 12.97
C PHE A 101 16.49 -9.33 12.62
N ASP A 102 16.52 -8.27 11.80
CA ASP A 102 17.75 -7.58 11.38
C ASP A 102 17.88 -6.14 11.94
N PHE A 103 16.83 -5.59 12.57
CA PHE A 103 16.75 -4.18 13.00
C PHE A 103 17.16 -3.91 14.46
N ILE A 104 18.27 -4.49 14.92
CA ILE A 104 18.87 -4.08 16.20
C ILE A 104 19.57 -2.69 16.08
N GLU A 105 19.80 -2.19 14.87
CA GLU A 105 20.40 -0.86 14.65
C GLU A 105 19.38 0.25 14.35
N SER A 106 19.78 1.49 14.64
CA SER A 106 19.09 2.79 14.52
C SER A 106 18.56 3.19 13.12
N GLY A 107 18.41 2.24 12.19
CA GLY A 107 18.00 2.45 10.81
C GLY A 107 16.50 2.63 10.56
N LEU A 108 15.62 2.41 11.54
CA LEU A 108 14.15 2.40 11.31
C LEU A 108 13.62 3.68 10.65
N ILE A 109 14.16 4.84 11.01
CA ILE A 109 13.79 6.12 10.41
C ILE A 109 14.22 6.17 8.94
N TRP A 110 15.45 5.75 8.63
CA TRP A 110 16.01 5.73 7.28
C TRP A 110 15.26 4.76 6.35
N TYR A 111 14.82 3.63 6.88
CA TYR A 111 14.08 2.64 6.10
C TYR A 111 12.56 2.89 6.08
N SER A 112 12.03 3.76 6.94
CA SER A 112 10.60 4.08 6.98
C SER A 112 9.96 4.41 5.62
N PRO A 113 10.63 5.07 4.64
CA PRO A 113 10.05 5.29 3.32
C PRO A 113 9.70 4.00 2.58
N TYR A 114 10.46 2.91 2.79
CA TYR A 114 10.19 1.61 2.17
C TYR A 114 8.90 0.95 2.69
N GLY A 115 8.42 1.35 3.87
CA GLY A 115 7.11 0.94 4.38
C GLY A 115 6.00 1.93 4.01
N ILE A 116 6.29 3.23 4.10
CA ILE A 116 5.30 4.31 3.89
C ILE A 116 4.86 4.38 2.43
N ILE A 117 5.81 4.42 1.49
CA ILE A 117 5.52 4.57 0.05
C ILE A 117 4.57 3.48 -0.45
N PRO A 118 4.83 2.17 -0.27
CA PRO A 118 3.90 1.14 -0.74
C PRO A 118 2.53 1.21 -0.06
N ALA A 119 2.46 1.56 1.23
CA ALA A 119 1.19 1.72 1.92
C ALA A 119 0.35 2.89 1.36
N ILE A 120 1.00 4.02 1.05
CA ILE A 120 0.36 5.18 0.42
C ILE A 120 -0.10 4.86 -1.00
N VAL A 121 0.72 4.14 -1.80
CA VAL A 121 0.35 3.72 -3.16
C VAL A 121 -0.90 2.84 -3.11
N TYR A 122 -0.95 1.87 -2.19
CA TYR A 122 -2.12 1.04 -1.98
C TYR A 122 -3.35 1.85 -1.60
N PHE A 123 -3.22 2.78 -0.64
CA PHE A 123 -4.31 3.65 -0.25
C PHE A 123 -4.88 4.46 -1.43
N HIS A 124 -4.01 5.06 -2.26
CA HIS A 124 -4.46 5.87 -3.38
C HIS A 124 -5.11 5.04 -4.49
N ILE A 125 -4.58 3.87 -4.83
CA ILE A 125 -5.22 2.97 -5.80
C ILE A 125 -6.60 2.55 -5.29
N LEU A 126 -6.70 2.19 -4.01
CA LEU A 126 -7.95 1.81 -3.39
C LEU A 126 -8.99 2.95 -3.44
N LEU A 127 -8.55 4.18 -3.22
CA LEU A 127 -9.39 5.37 -3.29
C LEU A 127 -9.86 5.65 -4.73
N LEU A 128 -8.98 5.49 -5.73
CA LEU A 128 -9.33 5.63 -7.15
C LEU A 128 -10.38 4.60 -7.57
N LEU A 129 -10.18 3.33 -7.22
CA LEU A 129 -11.14 2.24 -7.47
C LEU A 129 -12.48 2.44 -6.75
N LYS A 130 -12.47 3.18 -5.62
CA LYS A 130 -13.68 3.57 -4.90
C LYS A 130 -14.42 4.70 -5.63
N ARG A 131 -13.70 5.77 -6.03
CA ARG A 131 -14.28 6.93 -6.74
C ARG A 131 -14.95 6.53 -8.05
N ASN A 132 -14.35 5.60 -8.80
CA ASN A 132 -14.85 5.21 -10.12
C ASN A 132 -16.27 4.57 -10.10
N ARG A 133 -16.68 3.97 -8.97
CA ARG A 133 -18.06 3.43 -8.79
C ARG A 133 -19.08 4.50 -8.47
N ASN A 134 -18.70 5.55 -7.74
CA ASN A 134 -19.63 6.63 -7.43
C ASN A 134 -20.04 7.40 -8.69
N ASN A 135 -19.15 7.47 -9.69
CA ASN A 135 -19.45 8.09 -10.98
C ASN A 135 -20.24 7.16 -11.92
N SER A 136 -19.94 5.86 -11.94
CA SER A 136 -20.68 4.88 -12.79
C SER A 136 -22.07 4.50 -12.26
N GLY A 137 -22.40 4.88 -11.02
CA GLY A 137 -23.77 4.78 -10.49
C GLY A 137 -24.69 5.96 -10.84
N ILE A 138 -24.17 7.01 -11.50
CA ILE A 138 -24.95 8.19 -11.91
C ILE A 138 -25.38 8.11 -13.39
N GLU A 139 -24.78 7.22 -14.19
CA GLU A 139 -25.16 7.02 -15.60
C GLU A 139 -26.22 5.92 -15.81
N GLY A 140 -26.79 5.38 -14.72
CA GLY A 140 -27.71 4.24 -14.76
C GLY A 140 -28.97 4.41 -13.90
N SER A 141 -29.48 5.64 -13.76
CA SER A 141 -30.78 5.94 -13.13
C SER A 141 -31.66 6.76 -14.05
#